data_AF-A0AA44Z723-F1
#
_entry.id   AF-A0AA44Z723-F1
#
_cell.length_a   1.000
_cell.length_b   1.000
_cell.length_c   1.000
_cell.angle_alpha   90.00
_cell.angle_beta   90.00
_cell.angle_gamma   90.00
#
_symmetry.space_group_name_H-M   'P 1'
#
loop_
_entity.id
_entity.type
_entity.pdbx_description
1 polymer ?
#
loop_
_entity_poly.entity_id
_entity_poly.type
_entity_poly.pdbx_seq_one_letter_code
_entity_poly.pdbx_strand_id
1 'polypeptide(L)'
;MSRLQTIATETATGKTAQLFDTLKSAMGKVPNAYATIGSNAPDILSQALQHNMTLKKGALSARELEAINLVVSETTGCDYCLAAHTLMAKKAGYSADDTRALRAGRFAQDAHIDALLRFVKTVITTRGTLPESDVTALRDAGFDDRQVIEILSAISAILFTNMVNRVNDTVVDFPKAE
;
A
#
# COMPACT_ATOMS: atom_id res chain seq x y z
N MET A 1 -15.47 -10.19 -12.94
CA MET A 1 -14.85 -11.40 -12.34
C MET A 1 -13.35 -11.25 -12.49
N SER A 2 -12.56 -11.68 -11.51
CA SER A 2 -11.10 -11.64 -11.61
C SER A 2 -10.59 -12.40 -12.83
N ARG A 3 -9.48 -11.95 -13.43
CA ARG A 3 -8.93 -12.47 -14.70
C ARG A 3 -7.95 -13.61 -14.52
N LEU A 4 -7.20 -13.62 -13.41
CA LEU A 4 -6.27 -14.69 -13.08
C LEU A 4 -6.99 -15.81 -12.33
N GLN A 5 -6.48 -17.03 -12.49
CA GLN A 5 -6.99 -18.19 -11.78
C GLN A 5 -6.61 -18.09 -10.29
N THR A 6 -7.58 -18.35 -9.42
CA THR A 6 -7.39 -18.35 -7.97
C THR A 6 -7.94 -19.65 -7.43
N ILE A 7 -7.10 -20.40 -6.71
CA ILE A 7 -7.55 -21.65 -6.08
C ILE A 7 -8.45 -21.32 -4.89
N ALA A 8 -9.40 -22.21 -4.61
CA ALA A 8 -10.24 -22.08 -3.43
C ALA A 8 -9.35 -22.26 -2.19
N THR A 9 -9.43 -21.33 -1.23
CA THR A 9 -8.47 -21.24 -0.12
C THR A 9 -8.42 -22.50 0.75
N GLU A 10 -9.52 -23.24 0.81
CA GLU A 10 -9.73 -24.49 1.52
C GLU A 10 -9.15 -25.72 0.80
N THR A 11 -8.86 -25.59 -0.50
CA THR A 11 -8.22 -26.63 -1.31
C THR A 11 -6.73 -26.39 -1.51
N ALA A 12 -6.21 -25.29 -0.99
CA ALA A 12 -4.79 -24.96 -1.09
C ALA A 12 -3.94 -26.01 -0.38
N THR A 13 -2.76 -26.29 -0.95
CA THR A 13 -1.79 -27.24 -0.38
C THR A 13 -0.41 -26.60 -0.30
N GLY A 14 0.52 -27.27 0.39
CA GLY A 14 1.92 -26.85 0.50
C GLY A 14 2.08 -25.43 1.05
N LYS A 15 2.99 -24.66 0.46
CA LYS A 15 3.33 -23.30 0.90
C LYS A 15 2.15 -22.32 0.81
N THR A 16 1.31 -22.44 -0.22
CA THR A 16 0.12 -21.58 -0.38
C THR A 16 -0.84 -21.74 0.80
N ALA A 17 -1.11 -22.98 1.23
CA ALA A 17 -1.97 -23.24 2.38
C ALA A 17 -1.44 -22.57 3.66
N GLN A 18 -0.14 -22.75 3.94
CA GLN A 18 0.51 -22.15 5.11
C GLN A 18 0.42 -20.63 5.13
N LEU A 19 0.61 -19.98 3.98
CA LEU A 19 0.49 -18.53 3.84
C LEU A 19 -0.97 -18.07 4.03
N PHE A 20 -1.93 -18.81 3.48
CA PHE A 20 -3.36 -18.51 3.65
C PHE A 20 -3.81 -18.64 5.11
N ASP A 21 -3.34 -19.66 5.83
CA ASP A 21 -3.65 -19.83 7.26
C ASP A 21 -3.04 -18.72 8.11
N THR A 22 -1.83 -18.28 7.76
CA THR A 22 -1.18 -17.12 8.40
C THR A 22 -2.00 -15.84 8.17
N LEU A 23 -2.50 -15.62 6.95
CA LEU A 23 -3.34 -14.48 6.62
C LEU A 23 -4.69 -14.52 7.34
N LYS A 24 -5.35 -15.69 7.37
CA LYS A 24 -6.61 -15.87 8.13
C LYS A 24 -6.41 -15.56 9.61
N SER A 25 -5.32 -16.05 10.20
CA SER A 25 -5.00 -15.79 11.61
C SER A 25 -4.76 -14.30 11.89
N ALA A 26 -4.08 -13.59 10.98
CA ALA A 26 -3.74 -12.18 11.17
C ALA A 26 -4.87 -11.20 10.80
N MET A 27 -5.74 -11.56 9.85
CA MET A 27 -6.71 -10.64 9.23
C MET A 27 -8.16 -11.12 9.30
N GLY A 28 -8.41 -12.32 9.86
CA GLY A 28 -9.72 -12.98 9.89
C GLY A 28 -10.15 -13.62 8.57
N LYS A 29 -9.44 -13.35 7.47
CA LYS A 29 -9.69 -13.90 6.13
C LYS A 29 -8.44 -13.82 5.25
N VAL A 30 -8.49 -14.45 4.07
CA VAL A 30 -7.53 -14.22 2.99
C VAL A 30 -8.09 -13.15 2.06
N PRO A 31 -7.49 -11.94 1.97
CA PRO A 31 -7.90 -10.95 0.98
C PRO A 31 -7.78 -11.48 -0.45
N ASN A 32 -8.73 -11.16 -1.32
CA ASN A 32 -8.74 -11.63 -2.71
C ASN A 32 -7.45 -11.33 -3.49
N ALA A 33 -6.79 -10.20 -3.22
CA ALA A 33 -5.49 -9.88 -3.81
C ALA A 33 -4.42 -10.90 -3.42
N TYR A 34 -4.33 -11.25 -2.13
CA TYR A 34 -3.37 -12.24 -1.64
C TYR A 34 -3.76 -13.66 -2.04
N ALA A 35 -5.05 -13.98 -2.13
CA ALA A 35 -5.51 -15.26 -2.67
C ALA A 35 -5.01 -15.44 -4.12
N THR A 36 -5.14 -14.40 -4.95
CA THR A 36 -4.67 -14.42 -6.34
C THR A 36 -3.15 -14.61 -6.41
N ILE A 37 -2.37 -13.83 -5.65
CA ILE A 37 -0.90 -13.94 -5.66
C ILE A 37 -0.46 -15.31 -5.15
N GLY A 38 -0.98 -15.77 -4.01
CA GLY A 38 -0.59 -17.03 -3.39
C GLY A 38 -0.99 -18.28 -4.19
N SER A 39 -2.07 -18.19 -4.97
CA SER A 39 -2.51 -19.27 -5.87
C SER A 39 -1.51 -19.52 -7.00
N ASN A 40 -0.83 -18.47 -7.48
CA ASN A 40 0.01 -18.54 -8.67
C ASN A 40 1.51 -18.47 -8.34
N ALA A 41 1.88 -17.78 -7.26
CA ALA A 41 3.26 -17.50 -6.90
C ALA A 41 3.41 -17.37 -5.36
N PRO A 42 3.36 -18.47 -4.59
CA PRO A 42 3.43 -18.43 -3.13
C PRO A 42 4.72 -17.82 -2.60
N ASP A 43 5.85 -17.97 -3.29
CA ASP A 43 7.10 -17.31 -2.90
C ASP A 43 7.02 -15.79 -3.01
N ILE A 44 6.33 -15.28 -4.03
CA ILE A 44 6.09 -13.85 -4.22
C ILE A 44 5.12 -13.32 -3.17
N LEU A 45 4.06 -14.07 -2.82
CA LEU A 45 3.19 -13.70 -1.70
C LEU A 45 4.00 -13.62 -0.40
N SER A 46 4.83 -14.63 -0.11
CA SER A 46 5.69 -14.65 1.07
C SER A 46 6.61 -13.43 1.13
N GLN A 47 7.21 -13.04 0.00
CA GLN A 47 8.07 -11.86 -0.10
C GLN A 47 7.27 -10.56 0.15
N ALA A 48 6.09 -10.42 -0.45
CA ALA A 48 5.23 -9.25 -0.25
C ALA A 48 4.79 -9.11 1.22
N LEU A 49 4.43 -10.21 1.89
CA LEU A 49 4.07 -10.20 3.31
C LEU A 49 5.28 -9.83 4.19
N GLN A 50 6.45 -10.38 3.88
CA GLN A 50 7.69 -10.03 4.59
C GLN A 50 8.05 -8.56 4.40
N HIS A 51 7.90 -8.01 3.19
CA HIS A 51 8.12 -6.60 2.90
C HIS A 51 7.23 -5.71 3.75
N ASN A 52 5.93 -6.01 3.81
CA ASN A 52 4.98 -5.29 4.65
C ASN A 52 5.32 -5.39 6.15
N MET A 53 5.77 -6.55 6.63
CA MET A 53 6.22 -6.71 8.02
C MET A 53 7.48 -5.88 8.32
N THR A 54 8.41 -5.79 7.36
CA THR A 54 9.62 -4.97 7.50
C THR A 54 9.25 -3.48 7.60
N LEU A 55 8.35 -2.98 6.75
CA LEU A 55 7.88 -1.60 6.80
C LEU A 55 7.19 -1.27 8.14
N LYS A 56 6.38 -2.19 8.67
CA LYS A 56 5.72 -2.02 9.98
C LYS A 56 6.68 -1.94 11.18
N LYS A 57 7.91 -2.44 11.03
CA LYS A 57 8.99 -2.35 12.04
C LYS A 57 9.94 -1.18 11.77
N GLY A 58 9.68 -0.41 10.71
CA GLY A 58 10.47 0.73 10.29
C GLY A 58 10.33 1.94 11.21
N ALA A 59 10.95 3.04 10.78
CA ALA A 59 10.83 4.35 11.39
C ALA A 59 9.55 5.09 10.96
N LEU A 60 8.94 4.72 9.83
CA LEU A 60 7.68 5.34 9.40
C LEU A 60 6.51 4.97 10.31
N SER A 61 5.68 5.96 10.65
CA SER A 61 4.46 5.73 11.41
C SER A 61 3.39 5.03 10.57
N ALA A 62 2.42 4.39 11.23
CA ALA A 62 1.26 3.82 10.53
C ALA A 62 0.48 4.88 9.74
N ARG A 63 0.46 6.14 10.23
CA ARG A 63 -0.18 7.27 9.53
C ARG A 63 0.57 7.64 8.26
N GLU A 64 1.90 7.65 8.28
CA GLU A 64 2.72 7.90 7.08
C GLU A 64 2.57 6.79 6.05
N LEU A 65 2.64 5.52 6.48
CA LEU A 65 2.48 4.36 5.59
C LEU A 65 1.12 4.39 4.88
N GLU A 66 0.02 4.65 5.60
CA GLU A 66 -1.30 4.71 4.98
C GLU A 66 -1.51 5.95 4.11
N ALA A 67 -0.86 7.07 4.41
CA ALA A 67 -0.84 8.24 3.52
C ALA A 67 -0.17 7.92 2.18
N ILE A 68 0.99 7.24 2.20
CA ILE A 68 1.68 6.75 0.99
C ILE A 68 0.77 5.78 0.23
N ASN A 69 0.18 4.80 0.91
CA ASN A 69 -0.64 3.79 0.25
C ASN A 69 -1.84 4.41 -0.47
N LEU A 70 -2.52 5.38 0.17
CA LEU A 70 -3.68 6.05 -0.42
C LEU A 70 -3.31 6.90 -1.63
N VAL A 71 -2.29 7.77 -1.53
CA VAL A 71 -1.93 8.66 -2.66
C VAL A 71 -1.39 7.88 -3.86
N VAL A 72 -0.63 6.81 -3.63
CA VAL A 72 -0.13 5.96 -4.72
C VAL A 72 -1.27 5.18 -5.36
N SER A 73 -2.20 4.63 -4.56
CA SER A 73 -3.37 3.89 -5.06
C SER A 73 -4.33 4.77 -5.85
N GLU A 74 -4.56 6.01 -5.42
CA GLU A 74 -5.35 6.98 -6.17
C GLU A 74 -4.64 7.33 -7.49
N THR A 75 -3.36 7.71 -7.42
CA THR A 75 -2.59 8.15 -8.59
C THR A 75 -2.44 7.05 -9.64
N THR A 76 -2.40 5.80 -9.21
CA THR A 76 -2.29 4.65 -10.12
C THR A 76 -3.63 3.98 -10.42
N GLY A 77 -4.76 4.45 -9.87
CA GLY A 77 -6.09 3.91 -10.16
C GLY A 77 -6.27 2.45 -9.73
N CYS A 78 -5.91 2.09 -8.49
CA CYS A 78 -6.23 0.78 -7.91
C CYS A 78 -7.40 0.88 -6.91
N ASP A 79 -8.63 0.58 -7.37
CA ASP A 79 -9.83 0.63 -6.51
C ASP A 79 -9.80 -0.37 -5.34
N TYR A 80 -9.25 -1.57 -5.58
CA TYR A 80 -9.08 -2.58 -4.53
C TYR A 80 -8.17 -2.06 -3.40
N CYS A 81 -7.07 -1.43 -3.79
CA CYS A 81 -6.05 -0.93 -2.89
C CYS A 81 -6.57 0.30 -2.14
N LEU A 82 -7.30 1.20 -2.82
CA LEU A 82 -8.03 2.29 -2.18
C LEU A 82 -8.99 1.76 -1.12
N ALA A 83 -9.85 0.79 -1.45
CA ALA A 83 -10.80 0.22 -0.50
C ALA A 83 -10.10 -0.37 0.75
N ALA A 84 -9.06 -1.16 0.55
CA ALA A 84 -8.28 -1.76 1.64
C ALA A 84 -7.59 -0.69 2.51
N HIS A 85 -6.90 0.26 1.88
CA HIS A 85 -6.10 1.25 2.59
C HIS A 85 -6.92 2.41 3.16
N THR A 86 -8.13 2.69 2.66
CA THR A 86 -9.07 3.60 3.34
C THR A 86 -9.48 3.02 4.70
N LEU A 87 -9.77 1.72 4.77
CA LEU A 87 -10.06 1.06 6.06
C LEU A 87 -8.86 1.12 7.01
N MET A 88 -7.65 0.89 6.50
CA MET A 88 -6.43 0.92 7.31
C MET A 88 -6.05 2.34 7.75
N ALA A 89 -6.21 3.34 6.89
CA ALA A 89 -6.03 4.75 7.23
C ALA A 89 -6.98 5.19 8.36
N LYS A 90 -8.26 4.79 8.29
CA LYS A 90 -9.21 5.02 9.38
C LYS A 90 -8.74 4.38 10.70
N LYS A 91 -8.22 3.14 10.65
CA LYS A 91 -7.62 2.47 11.82
C LYS A 91 -6.35 3.16 12.33
N ALA A 92 -5.60 3.85 11.46
CA ALA A 92 -4.45 4.68 11.82
C ALA A 92 -4.86 6.07 12.37
N GLY A 93 -6.16 6.34 12.50
CA GLY A 93 -6.71 7.56 13.11
C GLY A 93 -7.00 8.69 12.13
N TYR A 94 -7.09 8.41 10.83
CA TYR A 94 -7.59 9.39 9.85
C TYR A 94 -9.12 9.42 9.82
N SER A 95 -9.70 10.61 9.68
CA SER A 95 -11.12 10.77 9.39
C SER A 95 -11.44 10.39 7.94
N ALA A 96 -12.73 10.28 7.58
CA ALA A 96 -13.10 10.09 6.18
C ALA A 96 -12.66 11.28 5.31
N ASP A 97 -12.77 12.49 5.81
CA ASP A 97 -12.35 13.72 5.14
C ASP A 97 -10.83 13.73 4.92
N ASP A 98 -10.08 13.29 5.93
CA ASP A 98 -8.64 13.12 5.81
C ASP A 98 -8.29 12.13 4.70
N THR A 99 -8.95 10.97 4.64
CA THR A 99 -8.65 9.98 3.59
C THR A 99 -8.89 10.53 2.18
N ARG A 100 -9.89 11.39 1.98
CA ARG A 100 -10.10 12.07 0.69
C ARG A 100 -9.00 13.08 0.39
N ALA A 101 -8.54 13.83 1.39
CA ALA A 101 -7.42 14.75 1.24
C ALA A 101 -6.11 14.02 0.89
N LEU A 102 -5.79 12.94 1.61
CA LEU A 102 -4.61 12.09 1.35
C LEU A 102 -4.61 11.55 -0.09
N ARG A 103 -5.75 11.04 -0.57
CA ARG A 103 -5.93 10.57 -1.96
C ARG A 103 -5.67 11.68 -2.97
N ALA A 104 -6.14 12.90 -2.70
CA ALA A 104 -5.86 14.07 -3.55
C ALA A 104 -4.38 14.52 -3.52
N GLY A 105 -3.56 13.95 -2.62
CA GLY A 105 -2.15 14.26 -2.45
C GLY A 105 -1.89 15.59 -1.77
N ARG A 106 -2.78 16.00 -0.84
CA ARG A 106 -2.66 17.24 -0.06
C ARG A 106 -3.19 17.04 1.35
N PHE A 107 -2.55 17.63 2.35
CA PHE A 107 -3.01 17.51 3.74
C PHE A 107 -2.68 18.75 4.58
N ALA A 108 -3.37 19.84 4.31
CA ALA A 108 -3.04 21.18 4.83
C ALA A 108 -2.98 21.31 6.37
N GLN A 109 -3.64 20.43 7.11
CA GLN A 109 -3.65 20.44 8.57
C GLN A 109 -2.39 19.85 9.21
N ASP A 110 -1.52 19.18 8.45
CA ASP A 110 -0.26 18.61 8.92
C ASP A 110 0.81 18.73 7.84
N ALA A 111 1.72 19.69 8.03
CA ALA A 111 2.78 20.00 7.07
C ALA A 111 3.77 18.84 6.85
N HIS A 112 3.96 17.96 7.84
CA HIS A 112 4.84 16.80 7.74
C HIS A 112 4.26 15.77 6.76
N ILE A 113 2.99 15.42 6.93
CA ILE A 113 2.28 14.53 6.01
C ILE A 113 2.08 15.16 4.63
N ASP A 114 1.80 16.46 4.55
CA ASP A 114 1.65 17.15 3.27
C ASP A 114 2.94 17.11 2.42
N ALA A 115 4.10 17.32 3.05
CA ALA A 115 5.40 17.20 2.39
C ALA A 115 5.65 15.77 1.89
N LEU A 116 5.31 14.76 2.70
CA LEU A 116 5.37 13.35 2.30
C LEU A 116 4.52 13.07 1.06
N LEU A 117 3.25 13.51 1.05
CA LEU A 117 2.34 13.31 -0.07
C LEU A 117 2.86 13.96 -1.36
N ARG A 118 3.38 15.19 -1.27
CA ARG A 118 3.98 15.89 -2.42
C ARG A 118 5.17 15.13 -2.96
N PHE A 119 6.11 14.72 -2.09
CA PHE A 119 7.28 13.96 -2.50
C PHE A 119 6.90 12.63 -3.16
N VAL A 120 6.01 11.85 -2.54
CA VAL A 120 5.53 10.56 -3.07
C VAL A 120 4.90 10.76 -4.45
N LYS A 121 4.05 11.79 -4.60
CA LYS A 121 3.40 12.10 -5.87
C LYS A 121 4.42 12.48 -6.95
N THR A 122 5.42 13.27 -6.62
CA THR A 122 6.52 13.59 -7.54
C THR A 122 7.24 12.32 -7.99
N VAL A 123 7.63 11.44 -7.06
CA VAL A 123 8.34 10.19 -7.36
C VAL A 123 7.55 9.30 -8.32
N ILE A 124 6.23 9.15 -8.14
CA ILE A 124 5.43 8.23 -8.96
C ILE A 124 4.91 8.83 -10.28
N THR A 125 4.95 10.16 -10.45
CA THR A 125 4.42 10.83 -11.65
C THR A 125 5.49 11.36 -12.59
N THR A 126 6.74 11.48 -12.12
CA THR A 126 7.87 11.98 -12.91
C THR A 126 8.81 10.85 -13.34
N ARG A 127 9.78 11.18 -14.19
CA ARG A 127 10.82 10.26 -14.66
C ARG A 127 12.17 10.97 -14.63
N GLY A 128 13.24 10.21 -14.42
CA GLY A 128 14.60 10.76 -14.30
C GLY A 128 14.95 11.16 -12.88
N THR A 129 16.12 11.79 -12.71
CA THR A 129 16.60 12.25 -11.42
C THR A 129 15.75 13.41 -10.90
N LEU A 130 15.28 13.32 -9.66
CA LEU A 130 14.53 14.40 -9.02
C LEU A 130 15.45 15.60 -8.75
N PRO A 131 14.92 16.83 -8.85
CA PRO A 131 15.62 18.02 -8.35
C PRO A 131 16.02 17.87 -6.87
N GLU A 132 17.19 18.39 -6.51
CA GLU A 132 17.67 18.39 -5.11
C GLU A 132 16.66 19.06 -4.17
N SER A 133 15.97 20.11 -4.65
CA SER A 133 14.94 20.83 -3.89
C SER A 133 13.81 19.94 -3.37
N ASP A 134 13.46 18.86 -4.09
CA ASP A 134 12.39 17.96 -3.66
C ASP A 134 12.83 17.10 -2.46
N VAL A 135 14.09 16.68 -2.45
CA VAL A 135 14.68 15.93 -1.34
C VAL A 135 14.91 16.85 -0.13
N THR A 136 15.39 18.07 -0.38
CA THR A 136 15.57 19.09 0.67
C THR A 136 14.24 19.44 1.33
N ALA A 137 13.18 19.67 0.55
CA ALA A 137 11.85 19.97 1.11
C ALA A 137 11.29 18.84 1.98
N LEU A 138 11.59 17.57 1.65
CA LEU A 138 11.20 16.43 2.49
C LEU A 138 12.01 16.40 3.80
N ARG A 139 13.32 16.66 3.73
CA ARG A 139 14.18 16.72 4.92
C ARG A 139 13.81 17.88 5.85
N ASP A 140 13.48 19.05 5.28
CA ASP A 140 13.02 20.22 6.03
C ASP A 140 11.69 19.96 6.75
N ALA A 141 10.88 19.00 6.24
CA ALA A 141 9.68 18.52 6.90
C ALA A 141 9.96 17.50 8.02
N GLY A 142 11.22 17.15 8.29
CA GLY A 142 11.64 16.32 9.42
C GLY A 142 11.89 14.84 9.09
N PHE A 143 11.93 14.46 7.81
CA PHE A 143 12.30 13.09 7.41
C PHE A 143 13.82 12.93 7.31
N ASP A 144 14.36 11.89 7.94
CA ASP A 144 15.77 11.52 7.79
C ASP A 144 16.03 10.62 6.57
N ASP A 145 17.31 10.37 6.27
CA ASP A 145 17.71 9.55 5.12
C ASP A 145 17.19 8.11 5.21
N ARG A 146 17.05 7.56 6.42
CA ARG A 146 16.48 6.22 6.63
C ARG A 146 15.00 6.22 6.22
N GLN A 147 14.24 7.20 6.68
CA GLN A 147 12.83 7.33 6.35
C GLN A 147 12.63 7.59 4.85
N VAL A 148 13.53 8.33 4.19
CA VAL A 148 13.49 8.49 2.73
C VAL A 148 13.57 7.13 2.02
N ILE A 149 14.49 6.25 2.43
CA ILE A 149 14.59 4.89 1.89
C ILE A 149 13.34 4.05 2.21
N GLU A 150 12.81 4.15 3.43
CA GLU A 150 11.57 3.46 3.82
C GLU A 150 10.35 3.95 3.03
N ILE A 151 10.26 5.25 2.70
CA ILE A 151 9.19 5.83 1.85
C ILE A 151 9.25 5.22 0.44
N LEU A 152 10.44 5.15 -0.16
CA LEU A 152 10.62 4.52 -1.48
C LEU A 152 10.26 3.04 -1.45
N SER A 153 10.61 2.35 -0.36
CA SER A 153 10.25 0.95 -0.13
C SER A 153 8.73 0.76 0.01
N ALA A 154 8.04 1.67 0.71
CA ALA A 154 6.58 1.67 0.83
C ALA A 154 5.89 1.92 -0.52
N ILE A 155 6.39 2.87 -1.32
CA ILE A 155 5.94 3.11 -2.70
C ILE A 155 6.07 1.83 -3.54
N SER A 156 7.22 1.15 -3.47
CA SER A 156 7.44 -0.11 -4.18
C SER A 156 6.45 -1.21 -3.76
N ALA A 157 6.23 -1.37 -2.46
CA ALA A 157 5.31 -2.36 -1.91
C ALA A 157 3.87 -2.15 -2.40
N ILE A 158 3.35 -0.92 -2.34
CA ILE A 158 1.99 -0.62 -2.79
C ILE A 158 1.88 -0.65 -4.32
N LEU A 159 2.89 -0.19 -5.07
CA LEU A 159 2.89 -0.30 -6.53
C LEU A 159 2.77 -1.76 -6.99
N PHE A 160 3.46 -2.69 -6.32
CA PHE A 160 3.36 -4.11 -6.63
C PHE A 160 1.92 -4.62 -6.53
N THR A 161 1.25 -4.38 -5.40
CA THR A 161 -0.14 -4.84 -5.21
C THR A 161 -1.13 -4.08 -6.10
N ASN A 162 -0.89 -2.79 -6.37
CA ASN A 162 -1.65 -2.00 -7.34
C ASN A 162 -1.58 -2.61 -8.74
N MET A 163 -0.37 -2.96 -9.21
CA MET A 163 -0.18 -3.60 -10.51
C MET A 163 -0.92 -4.93 -10.60
N VAL A 164 -0.78 -5.79 -9.58
CA VAL A 164 -1.49 -7.08 -9.52
C VAL A 164 -3.01 -6.86 -9.64
N ASN A 165 -3.57 -5.96 -8.84
CA ASN A 165 -5.02 -5.76 -8.81
C ASN A 165 -5.57 -5.13 -10.09
N ARG A 166 -4.82 -4.21 -10.71
CA ARG A 166 -5.19 -3.61 -12.00
C ARG A 166 -5.15 -4.62 -13.15
N VAL A 167 -4.13 -5.49 -13.16
CA VAL A 167 -4.03 -6.58 -14.15
C VAL A 167 -5.14 -7.59 -13.93
N ASN A 168 -5.37 -8.00 -12.68
CA ASN A 168 -6.31 -9.05 -12.32
C ASN A 168 -7.78 -8.61 -12.35
N ASP A 169 -8.08 -7.31 -12.26
CA ASP A 169 -9.43 -6.82 -11.98
C ASP A 169 -10.01 -7.50 -10.72
N THR A 170 -9.21 -7.44 -9.64
CA THR A 170 -9.50 -8.18 -8.41
C THR A 170 -10.83 -7.72 -7.82
N VAL A 171 -11.75 -8.68 -7.61
CA VAL A 171 -13.02 -8.41 -6.92
C VAL A 171 -12.78 -7.84 -5.53
N VAL A 172 -13.31 -6.65 -5.27
CA VAL A 172 -13.17 -5.95 -4.00
C VAL A 172 -13.93 -6.67 -2.89
N ASP A 173 -13.21 -7.08 -1.84
CA ASP A 173 -13.76 -7.72 -0.65
C ASP A 173 -13.61 -6.82 0.60
N PHE A 174 -13.44 -5.52 0.40
CA PHE A 174 -13.41 -4.49 1.44
C PHE A 174 -14.59 -3.51 1.25
N PRO A 175 -14.96 -2.75 2.30
CA PRO A 175 -15.87 -1.61 2.11
C PRO A 175 -15.33 -0.69 1.02
N LYS A 176 -16.21 -0.19 0.15
CA LYS A 176 -15.82 0.76 -0.89
C LYS A 176 -15.14 1.97 -0.25
N ALA A 177 -14.09 2.47 -0.89
CA ALA A 177 -13.49 3.74 -0.50
C ALA A 177 -14.54 4.85 -0.69
N GLU A 178 -14.66 5.71 0.33
CA GLU A 178 -15.52 6.90 0.33
C GLU A 178 -14.78 8.12 -0.22
#